data_AF-A0A5C3LIM8-F1
#
_entry.id   AF-A0A5C3LIM8-F1
#
_cell.length_a   1.000
_cell.length_b   1.000
_cell.length_c   1.000
_cell.angle_alpha   90.00
_cell.angle_beta   90.00
_cell.angle_gamma   90.00
#
_symmetry.space_group_name_H-M   'P 1'
#
loop_
_entity.id
_entity.type
_entity.pdbx_description
1 polymer ?
#
loop_
_entity_poly.entity_id
_entity_poly.type
_entity_poly.pdbx_seq_one_letter_code
_entity_poly.pdbx_strand_id
1 'polypeptide(L)'
;MYRCVMAKIRGLGGLAPCPVCLVPRNELLSPVHTVHPLRTQEDTSVTILTALQSTSGNAFWEIAHSDPHATISWDWLHSHSAGLGGKHLWPELQEYLKHEPFQRSDRQKVDDQMKSLPRWCDLNHFDKVFDMHFADATKWEDITKLAPYVLHNILEKSVTPHGYLLLCCLRSYIKLDIYASLDLHTEKTLAAGKNALKDFINLMIQYAEATKDVLPGDWQFIKMHSNRHVFDDITAKGVSRGFSTNQNEKMHGPLKDSYQFNTNFKDVASQILKIDHHLFIAKYIRNNINQLHEETESTTDHREPIIKIIGNIYLGSKQKECSLDMLELSKKSSDQGYIQFRIKLAKFLNEYLPAISTGHPPVKLKKDALHWFFPWMQQLELSPKKRKILASSASVLNLK
;
A
#
# COMPACT_ATOMS: atom_id res chain seq x y z
N MET A 1 8.78 14.49 6.63
CA MET A 1 8.37 15.91 6.74
C MET A 1 6.91 16.03 7.16
N TYR A 2 5.96 15.46 6.40
CA TYR A 2 4.52 15.58 6.69
C TYR A 2 4.09 15.15 8.11
N ARG A 3 4.56 14.00 8.62
CA ARG A 3 4.22 13.51 9.97
C ARG A 3 4.62 14.47 11.08
N CYS A 4 5.79 15.10 10.96
CA CYS A 4 6.27 16.05 11.94
C CYS A 4 5.39 17.31 11.97
N VAL A 5 4.94 17.76 10.79
CA VAL A 5 4.01 18.90 10.68
C VAL A 5 2.66 18.56 11.32
N MET A 6 2.10 17.39 11.00
CA MET A 6 0.81 16.94 11.56
C MET A 6 0.87 16.71 13.07
N ALA A 7 2.01 16.28 13.61
CA ALA A 7 2.25 16.15 15.04
C ALA A 7 2.71 17.46 15.72
N LYS A 8 2.82 18.56 14.98
CA LYS A 8 3.35 19.85 15.46
C LYS A 8 4.74 19.73 16.13
N ILE A 9 5.63 18.88 15.61
CA ILE A 9 7.02 18.76 16.05
C ILE A 9 8.02 19.25 14.99
N ARG A 10 9.24 19.59 15.43
CA ARG A 10 10.29 20.11 14.54
C ARG A 10 11.04 19.04 13.73
N GLY A 11 10.72 17.75 13.89
CA GLY A 11 11.45 16.67 13.24
C GLY A 11 12.96 16.76 13.53
N LEU A 12 13.81 16.66 12.50
CA LEU A 12 15.27 16.81 12.61
C LEU A 12 15.72 18.16 13.20
N GLY A 13 14.87 19.19 13.21
CA GLY A 13 15.14 20.45 13.89
C GLY A 13 14.91 20.43 15.41
N GLY A 14 14.42 19.32 15.98
CA GLY A 14 14.13 19.16 17.41
C GLY A 14 15.16 18.29 18.16
N LEU A 15 15.13 18.34 19.49
CA LEU A 15 15.95 17.48 20.37
C LEU A 15 15.47 16.02 20.38
N ALA A 16 14.16 15.82 20.24
CA ALA A 16 13.54 14.50 20.10
C ALA A 16 12.79 14.42 18.76
N PRO A 17 13.47 13.97 17.68
CA PRO A 17 12.99 14.19 16.32
C PRO A 17 11.93 13.17 15.85
N CYS A 18 11.73 12.07 16.58
CA CYS A 18 10.71 11.08 16.24
C CYS A 18 9.29 11.61 16.55
N PRO A 19 8.32 11.44 15.64
CA PRO A 19 6.93 11.82 15.88
C PRO A 19 6.16 10.87 16.80
N VAL A 20 6.69 9.66 17.05
CA VAL A 20 6.04 8.61 17.86
C VAL A 20 6.56 8.60 19.31
N CYS A 21 7.86 8.80 19.52
CA CYS A 21 8.47 8.75 20.85
C CYS A 21 9.46 9.89 21.11
N LEU A 22 9.87 10.03 22.37
CA LEU A 22 10.82 11.04 22.87
C LEU A 22 12.28 10.58 22.78
N VAL A 23 12.66 9.86 21.71
CA VAL A 23 14.06 9.47 21.47
C VAL A 23 14.95 10.71 21.26
N PRO A 24 16.08 10.85 21.98
CA PRO A 24 17.05 11.90 21.71
C PRO A 24 17.64 11.82 20.30
N ARG A 25 18.05 12.95 19.73
CA ARG A 25 18.62 13.03 18.37
C ARG A 25 19.84 12.11 18.18
N ASN A 26 20.68 11.99 19.20
CA ASN A 26 21.89 11.18 19.21
C ASN A 26 21.63 9.68 19.53
N GLU A 27 20.38 9.28 19.73
CA GLU A 27 19.99 7.90 20.09
C GLU A 27 18.98 7.31 19.10
N LEU A 28 18.88 7.89 17.89
CA LEU A 28 18.01 7.40 16.82
C LEU A 28 18.39 5.99 16.37
N LEU A 29 19.68 5.69 16.32
CA LEU A 29 20.22 4.34 16.25
C LEU A 29 20.71 3.93 17.66
N SER A 30 19.94 3.08 18.31
CA SER A 30 20.19 2.56 19.66
C SER A 30 19.71 1.10 19.74
N PRO A 31 20.09 0.32 20.77
CA PRO A 31 19.61 -1.06 20.93
C PRO A 31 18.10 -1.15 21.13
N VAL A 32 17.43 -2.16 20.55
CA VAL A 32 15.94 -2.24 20.57
C VAL A 32 15.32 -2.15 21.98
N HIS A 33 16.03 -2.63 23.01
CA HIS A 33 15.58 -2.58 24.40
C HIS A 33 15.67 -1.20 25.05
N THR A 34 16.34 -0.22 24.42
CA THR A 34 16.27 1.18 24.84
C THR A 34 14.86 1.69 24.55
N VAL A 35 14.09 1.91 25.63
CA VAL A 35 12.72 2.38 25.58
C VAL A 35 12.71 3.89 25.78
N HIS A 36 12.03 4.60 24.89
CA HIS A 36 11.77 6.03 25.04
C HIS A 36 10.27 6.23 25.24
N PRO A 37 9.85 7.18 26.09
CA PRO A 37 8.43 7.47 26.29
C PRO A 37 7.74 7.79 24.97
N LEU A 38 6.53 7.28 24.78
CA LEU A 38 5.70 7.63 23.63
C LEU A 38 5.22 9.08 23.77
N ARG A 39 5.03 9.75 22.64
CA ARG A 39 4.39 11.06 22.62
C ARG A 39 2.89 10.88 22.76
N THR A 40 2.29 11.70 23.60
CA THR A 40 0.84 11.84 23.70
C THR A 40 0.45 13.23 23.21
N GLN A 41 -0.80 13.38 22.79
CA GLN A 41 -1.39 14.69 22.55
C GLN A 41 -1.30 15.58 23.78
N GLU A 42 -1.62 15.04 24.96
CA GLU A 42 -1.64 15.79 26.23
C GLU A 42 -0.26 16.39 26.53
N ASP A 43 0.79 15.57 26.60
CA ASP A 43 2.15 16.03 26.91
C ASP A 43 2.68 17.02 25.88
N THR A 44 2.38 16.77 24.60
CA THR A 44 2.83 17.62 23.50
C THR A 44 2.09 18.96 23.52
N SER A 45 0.79 18.97 23.86
CA SER A 45 -0.02 20.19 23.98
C SER A 45 0.46 21.08 25.12
N VAL A 46 0.70 20.51 26.30
CA VAL A 46 1.23 21.23 27.47
C VAL A 46 2.57 21.85 27.13
N THR A 47 3.50 21.05 26.58
CA THR A 47 4.85 21.52 26.22
C THR A 47 4.80 22.69 25.24
N ILE A 48 3.97 22.60 24.19
CA ILE A 48 3.88 23.61 23.14
C ILE A 48 3.23 24.90 23.66
N LEU A 49 2.14 24.78 24.41
CA LEU A 49 1.44 25.94 24.98
C LEU A 49 2.31 26.69 25.98
N THR A 50 3.07 25.97 26.82
CA THR A 50 4.02 26.58 27.76
C THR A 50 5.20 27.23 27.03
N ALA A 51 5.77 26.58 26.01
CA ALA A 51 6.97 27.06 25.34
C ALA A 51 6.74 28.19 24.33
N LEU A 52 5.60 28.20 23.63
CA LEU A 52 5.34 29.17 22.56
C LEU A 52 4.59 30.41 23.03
N GLN A 53 4.04 30.43 24.25
CA GLN A 53 3.11 31.47 24.73
C GLN A 53 2.01 31.78 23.68
N SER A 54 1.70 30.81 22.82
CA SER A 54 0.83 30.99 21.65
C SER A 54 -0.54 30.41 21.93
N THR A 55 -1.57 31.06 21.42
CA THR A 55 -2.97 30.65 21.59
C THR A 55 -3.43 29.57 20.61
N SER A 56 -2.68 29.28 19.53
CA SER A 56 -3.08 28.30 18.52
C SER A 56 -2.23 27.03 18.60
N GLY A 57 -2.84 25.98 19.14
CA GLY A 57 -2.30 24.63 19.19
C GLY A 57 -2.29 23.92 17.83
N ASN A 58 -2.10 22.61 17.87
CA ASN A 58 -2.37 21.79 16.70
C ASN A 58 -3.89 21.74 16.43
N ALA A 59 -4.32 21.98 15.20
CA ALA A 59 -5.73 21.94 14.82
C ALA A 59 -6.40 20.58 15.11
N PHE A 60 -5.62 19.50 15.12
CA PHE A 60 -6.14 18.16 15.45
C PHE A 60 -6.49 17.98 16.93
N TRP A 61 -6.05 18.87 17.83
CA TRP A 61 -6.35 18.78 19.26
C TRP A 61 -7.78 19.23 19.60
N GLU A 62 -8.40 20.03 18.73
CA GLU A 62 -9.78 20.51 18.91
C GLU A 62 -10.82 19.49 18.43
N ILE A 63 -10.38 18.49 17.64
CA ILE A 63 -11.26 17.44 17.13
C ILE A 63 -11.44 16.39 18.22
N ALA A 64 -12.70 16.15 18.62
CA ALA A 64 -13.01 15.12 19.61
C ALA A 64 -12.48 13.75 19.18
N HIS A 65 -11.81 13.05 20.11
CA HIS A 65 -11.20 11.73 19.89
C HIS A 65 -10.12 11.67 18.80
N SER A 66 -9.55 12.81 18.42
CA SER A 66 -8.37 12.87 17.57
C SER A 66 -7.12 12.88 18.43
N ASP A 67 -6.17 12.01 18.11
CA ASP A 67 -4.80 12.09 18.61
C ASP A 67 -3.81 11.91 17.43
N PRO A 68 -3.12 12.99 17.00
CA PRO A 68 -2.17 12.91 15.90
C PRO A 68 -0.98 11.98 16.21
N HIS A 69 -0.62 11.78 17.48
CA HIS A 69 0.48 10.89 17.85
C HIS A 69 0.07 9.42 17.82
N ALA A 70 -1.15 9.09 18.23
CA ALA A 70 -1.68 7.73 18.13
C ALA A 70 -1.90 7.29 16.67
N THR A 71 -2.24 8.22 15.78
CA THR A 71 -2.54 7.93 14.36
C THR A 71 -1.31 7.77 13.47
N ILE A 72 -0.15 8.32 13.86
CA ILE A 72 1.07 8.20 13.07
C ILE A 72 1.59 6.77 13.09
N SER A 73 1.60 6.13 11.93
CA SER A 73 2.10 4.75 11.74
C SER A 73 3.36 4.73 10.91
N TRP A 74 4.24 3.76 11.08
CA TRP A 74 5.35 3.48 10.20
C TRP A 74 4.89 3.30 8.76
N ASP A 75 5.40 4.09 7.82
CA ASP A 75 5.06 3.90 6.40
C ASP A 75 6.15 3.11 5.72
N TRP A 76 5.81 1.88 5.43
CA TRP A 76 6.67 0.91 4.77
C TRP A 76 7.35 1.50 3.52
N LEU A 77 6.62 2.24 2.68
CA LEU A 77 7.16 2.78 1.44
C LEU A 77 8.28 3.80 1.67
N HIS A 78 7.96 4.86 2.42
CA HIS A 78 8.85 6.00 2.60
C HIS A 78 9.94 5.78 3.65
N SER A 79 9.67 4.93 4.64
CA SER A 79 10.65 4.60 5.67
C SER A 79 11.57 3.47 5.21
N HIS A 80 11.04 2.45 4.53
CA HIS A 80 11.76 1.24 4.19
C HIS A 80 12.31 1.26 2.76
N SER A 81 11.50 1.00 1.72
CA SER A 81 12.01 0.77 0.36
C SER A 81 12.62 2.03 -0.29
N ALA A 82 11.83 3.09 -0.48
CA ALA A 82 12.33 4.38 -0.98
C ALA A 82 13.12 5.18 0.08
N GLY A 83 13.04 4.76 1.34
CA GLY A 83 13.72 5.38 2.46
C GLY A 83 15.09 4.77 2.70
N LEU A 84 15.13 3.88 3.68
CA LEU A 84 16.33 3.21 4.14
C LEU A 84 17.04 2.43 3.02
N GLY A 85 16.29 1.72 2.17
CA GLY A 85 16.83 0.97 1.03
C GLY A 85 17.46 1.87 -0.02
N GLY A 86 16.63 2.64 -0.72
CA GLY A 86 17.05 3.44 -1.87
C GLY A 86 17.90 4.69 -1.55
N LYS A 87 17.74 5.31 -0.37
CA LYS A 87 18.47 6.56 -0.04
C LYS A 87 19.64 6.39 0.92
N HIS A 88 19.80 5.21 1.54
CA HIS A 88 20.87 4.99 2.51
C HIS A 88 21.66 3.71 2.20
N LEU A 89 21.03 2.53 2.28
CA LEU A 89 21.73 1.26 2.07
C LEU A 89 22.34 1.13 0.66
N TRP A 90 21.57 1.43 -0.38
CA TRP A 90 22.06 1.33 -1.76
C TRP A 90 23.16 2.36 -2.07
N PRO A 91 23.01 3.66 -1.76
CA PRO A 91 24.10 4.64 -1.93
C PRO A 91 25.38 4.29 -1.18
N GLU A 92 25.28 3.76 0.04
CA GLU A 92 26.44 3.32 0.82
C GLU A 92 27.17 2.15 0.13
N LEU A 93 26.43 1.20 -0.45
CA LEU A 93 27.00 0.10 -1.26
C LEU A 93 27.68 0.63 -2.52
N GLN A 94 27.06 1.60 -3.20
CA GLN A 94 27.66 2.27 -4.36
C GLN A 94 28.97 2.96 -3.96
N GLU A 95 29.03 3.56 -2.77
CA GLU A 95 30.22 4.27 -2.29
C GLU A 95 31.40 3.32 -2.09
N TYR A 96 31.20 2.14 -1.49
CA TYR A 96 32.27 1.14 -1.41
C TYR A 96 32.83 0.78 -2.78
N LEU A 97 31.97 0.55 -3.77
CA LEU A 97 32.37 0.11 -5.10
C LEU A 97 32.95 1.23 -5.99
N LYS A 98 32.93 2.48 -5.53
CA LYS A 98 33.56 3.62 -6.22
C LYS A 98 35.01 3.84 -5.82
N HIS A 99 35.44 3.30 -4.68
CA HIS A 99 36.77 3.51 -4.12
C HIS A 99 37.62 2.24 -4.17
N GLU A 100 38.94 2.41 -4.07
CA GLU A 100 39.88 1.30 -3.95
C GLU A 100 39.48 0.38 -2.77
N PRO A 101 39.60 -0.96 -2.92
CA PRO A 101 40.30 -1.69 -4.00
C PRO A 101 39.42 -1.99 -5.23
N PHE A 102 38.19 -1.47 -5.31
CA PHE A 102 37.24 -1.82 -6.35
C PHE A 102 37.47 -1.03 -7.63
N GLN A 103 37.37 -1.72 -8.76
CA GLN A 103 37.61 -1.16 -10.08
C GLN A 103 36.29 -0.98 -10.85
N ARG A 104 36.40 -0.36 -12.03
CA ARG A 104 35.27 -0.23 -12.95
C ARG A 104 34.69 -1.58 -13.37
N SER A 105 35.51 -2.62 -13.46
CA SER A 105 35.08 -3.99 -13.76
C SER A 105 34.15 -4.57 -12.70
N ASP A 106 34.33 -4.24 -11.43
CA ASP A 106 33.46 -4.73 -10.34
C ASP A 106 32.07 -4.10 -10.43
N ARG A 107 32.00 -2.81 -10.74
CA ARG A 107 30.72 -2.11 -10.99
C ARG A 107 29.99 -2.68 -12.21
N GLN A 108 30.74 -2.98 -13.27
CA GLN A 108 30.19 -3.64 -14.45
C GLN A 108 29.69 -5.06 -14.13
N LYS A 109 30.42 -5.79 -13.28
CA LYS A 109 30.00 -7.11 -12.79
C LYS A 109 28.68 -7.04 -12.02
N VAL A 110 28.39 -5.97 -11.28
CA VAL A 110 27.06 -5.77 -10.65
C VAL A 110 25.96 -5.70 -11.71
N ASP A 111 26.13 -4.85 -12.73
CA ASP A 111 25.15 -4.70 -13.82
C ASP A 111 24.98 -6.01 -14.62
N ASP A 112 26.08 -6.66 -14.98
CA ASP A 112 26.06 -7.91 -15.74
C ASP A 112 25.35 -9.03 -14.96
N GLN A 113 25.60 -9.13 -13.65
CA GLN A 113 24.93 -10.11 -12.80
C GLN A 113 23.45 -9.78 -12.63
N MET A 114 23.09 -8.50 -12.45
CA MET A 114 21.69 -8.09 -12.34
C MET A 114 20.91 -8.40 -13.63
N LYS A 115 21.54 -8.15 -14.78
CA LYS A 115 21.01 -8.49 -16.11
C LYS A 115 20.90 -10.00 -16.33
N SER A 116 21.78 -10.79 -15.74
CA SER A 116 21.75 -12.26 -15.86
C SER A 116 20.64 -12.92 -15.05
N LEU A 117 20.05 -12.21 -14.08
CA LEU A 117 18.97 -12.77 -13.27
C LEU A 117 17.75 -13.10 -14.14
N PRO A 118 17.11 -14.27 -13.91
CA PRO A 118 15.93 -14.65 -14.66
C PRO A 118 14.80 -13.64 -14.43
N ARG A 119 14.01 -13.38 -15.47
CA ARG A 119 12.79 -12.60 -15.33
C ARG A 119 11.79 -13.37 -14.48
N TRP A 120 11.14 -12.69 -13.54
CA TRP A 120 10.13 -13.26 -12.66
C TRP A 120 8.88 -12.38 -12.66
N CYS A 121 7.72 -12.99 -12.43
CA CYS A 121 6.46 -12.25 -12.35
C CYS A 121 6.51 -11.25 -11.19
N ASP A 122 6.05 -10.02 -11.44
CA ASP A 122 6.02 -8.94 -10.42
C ASP A 122 7.39 -8.53 -9.86
N LEU A 123 8.48 -8.85 -10.56
CA LEU A 123 9.83 -8.41 -10.24
C LEU A 123 10.42 -7.64 -11.42
N ASN A 124 10.87 -6.41 -11.19
CA ASN A 124 11.53 -5.64 -12.23
C ASN A 124 12.85 -6.30 -12.66
N HIS A 125 13.08 -6.34 -13.98
CA HIS A 125 14.33 -6.79 -14.56
C HIS A 125 15.19 -5.59 -14.94
N PHE A 126 16.45 -5.57 -14.53
CA PHE A 126 17.35 -4.43 -14.68
C PHE A 126 18.54 -4.79 -15.59
N ASP A 127 18.68 -4.08 -16.70
CA ASP A 127 19.87 -4.19 -17.56
C ASP A 127 21.08 -3.45 -16.97
N LYS A 128 20.82 -2.34 -16.26
CA LYS A 128 21.80 -1.52 -15.55
C LYS A 128 21.14 -0.97 -14.29
N VAL A 129 21.84 -1.09 -13.17
CA VAL A 129 21.34 -0.69 -11.85
C VAL A 129 22.36 0.12 -11.08
N PHE A 130 23.66 -0.07 -11.33
CA PHE A 130 24.70 0.51 -10.50
C PHE A 130 24.64 2.02 -10.48
N ASP A 131 24.50 2.71 -11.62
CA ASP A 131 24.42 4.18 -11.69
C ASP A 131 22.98 4.73 -11.62
N MET A 132 22.01 3.91 -11.21
CA MET A 132 20.64 4.40 -11.05
C MET A 132 20.56 5.26 -9.78
N HIS A 133 20.21 6.55 -9.95
CA HIS A 133 20.07 7.50 -8.85
C HIS A 133 18.62 7.91 -8.57
N PHE A 134 17.73 7.68 -9.54
CA PHE A 134 16.30 7.97 -9.40
C PHE A 134 15.49 6.78 -9.91
N ALA A 135 14.71 6.21 -9.01
CA ALA A 135 13.75 5.16 -9.32
C ALA A 135 12.54 5.35 -8.41
N ASP A 136 11.39 4.82 -8.84
CA ASP A 136 10.23 4.70 -7.97
C ASP A 136 10.53 3.72 -6.83
N ALA A 137 9.66 3.75 -5.82
CA ALA A 137 9.87 2.97 -4.62
C ALA A 137 9.80 1.45 -4.84
N THR A 138 9.01 1.00 -5.82
CA THR A 138 8.93 -0.41 -6.21
C THR A 138 10.24 -0.91 -6.82
N LYS A 139 10.88 -0.10 -7.67
CA LYS A 139 12.21 -0.44 -8.20
C LYS A 139 13.25 -0.52 -7.08
N TRP A 140 13.25 0.41 -6.12
CA TRP A 140 14.18 0.34 -4.99
C TRP A 140 14.00 -0.90 -4.14
N GLU A 141 12.74 -1.32 -3.93
CA GLU A 141 12.42 -2.56 -3.25
C GLU A 141 13.01 -3.77 -3.99
N ASP A 142 12.80 -3.87 -5.30
CA ASP A 142 13.32 -4.98 -6.11
C ASP A 142 14.86 -5.00 -6.14
N ILE A 143 15.49 -3.83 -6.28
CA ILE A 143 16.95 -3.71 -6.29
C ILE A 143 17.52 -4.17 -4.96
N THR A 144 16.95 -3.72 -3.84
CA THR A 144 17.44 -4.08 -2.51
C THR A 144 17.24 -5.57 -2.21
N LYS A 145 16.15 -6.19 -2.69
CA LYS A 145 15.94 -7.64 -2.62
C LYS A 145 16.99 -8.42 -3.41
N LEU A 146 17.35 -7.94 -4.61
CA LEU A 146 18.28 -8.62 -5.51
C LEU A 146 19.75 -8.36 -5.17
N ALA A 147 20.05 -7.23 -4.53
CA ALA A 147 21.40 -6.76 -4.24
C ALA A 147 22.30 -7.81 -3.54
N PRO A 148 21.87 -8.58 -2.51
CA PRO A 148 22.73 -9.60 -1.92
C PRO A 148 23.18 -10.67 -2.92
N TYR A 149 22.32 -11.05 -3.87
CA TYR A 149 22.63 -12.07 -4.87
C TYR A 149 23.65 -11.60 -5.89
N VAL A 150 23.70 -10.30 -6.19
CA VAL A 150 24.67 -9.76 -7.16
C VAL A 150 25.93 -9.21 -6.50
N LEU A 151 25.92 -8.92 -5.20
CA LEU A 151 27.06 -8.33 -4.50
C LEU A 151 27.89 -9.31 -3.65
N HIS A 152 27.36 -10.50 -3.32
CA HIS A 152 28.01 -11.43 -2.39
C HIS A 152 29.42 -11.89 -2.81
N ASN A 153 29.69 -11.94 -4.12
CA ASN A 153 30.97 -12.36 -4.71
C ASN A 153 31.82 -11.16 -5.18
N ILE A 154 31.50 -9.97 -4.67
CA ILE A 154 32.25 -8.72 -4.90
C ILE A 154 32.66 -8.16 -3.53
N LEU A 155 31.70 -7.98 -2.63
CA LEU A 155 31.94 -7.47 -1.27
C LEU A 155 32.31 -8.62 -0.32
N GLU A 156 33.42 -9.30 -0.62
CA GLU A 156 33.95 -10.38 0.21
C GLU A 156 34.58 -9.84 1.49
N LYS A 157 34.46 -10.61 2.58
CA LYS A 157 35.00 -10.24 3.90
C LYS A 157 36.52 -10.03 3.89
N SER A 158 37.24 -10.75 3.02
CA SER A 158 38.69 -10.66 2.82
C SER A 158 39.12 -9.34 2.17
N VAL A 159 38.26 -8.77 1.31
CA VAL A 159 38.55 -7.56 0.53
C VAL A 159 38.03 -6.31 1.25
N THR A 160 36.79 -6.36 1.72
CA THR A 160 36.15 -5.26 2.45
C THR A 160 35.35 -5.80 3.64
N PRO A 161 35.95 -5.86 4.84
CA PRO A 161 35.23 -6.28 6.04
C PRO A 161 33.97 -5.43 6.31
N HIS A 162 34.07 -4.11 6.08
CA HIS A 162 32.95 -3.19 6.27
C HIS A 162 31.87 -3.34 5.20
N GLY A 163 32.24 -3.49 3.91
CA GLY A 163 31.27 -3.74 2.84
C GLY A 163 30.56 -5.09 3.00
N TYR A 164 31.27 -6.12 3.46
CA TYR A 164 30.66 -7.42 3.81
C TYR A 164 29.68 -7.29 5.00
N LEU A 165 30.03 -6.49 6.01
CA LEU A 165 29.12 -6.21 7.13
C LEU A 165 27.87 -5.44 6.65
N LEU A 166 28.01 -4.52 5.71
CA LEU A 166 26.86 -3.86 5.07
C LEU A 166 25.97 -4.84 4.31
N LEU A 167 26.54 -5.83 3.62
CA LEU A 167 25.75 -6.92 3.02
C LEU A 167 25.01 -7.75 4.07
N CYS A 168 25.63 -8.02 5.22
CA CYS A 168 24.95 -8.66 6.35
C CYS A 168 23.76 -7.82 6.83
N CYS A 169 23.94 -6.49 6.93
CA CYS A 169 22.89 -5.55 7.29
C CYS A 169 21.75 -5.57 6.26
N LEU A 170 22.07 -5.53 4.96
CA LEU A 170 21.09 -5.59 3.87
C LEU A 170 20.30 -6.90 3.89
N ARG A 171 20.97 -8.04 4.12
CA ARG A 171 20.29 -9.33 4.27
C ARG A 171 19.32 -9.32 5.46
N SER A 172 19.71 -8.72 6.58
CA SER A 172 18.85 -8.60 7.75
C SER A 172 17.68 -7.63 7.51
N TYR A 173 17.92 -6.54 6.78
CA TYR A 173 16.90 -5.62 6.29
C TYR A 173 15.83 -6.35 5.46
N ILE A 174 16.21 -7.20 4.51
CA ILE A 174 15.25 -7.99 3.71
C ILE A 174 14.45 -8.95 4.59
N LYS A 175 15.06 -9.57 5.61
CA LYS A 175 14.31 -10.42 6.55
C LYS A 175 13.26 -9.62 7.32
N LEU A 176 13.62 -8.42 7.79
CA LEU A 176 12.68 -7.52 8.45
C LEU A 176 11.55 -7.11 7.48
N ASP A 177 11.88 -6.79 6.24
CA ASP A 177 10.92 -6.44 5.18
C ASP A 177 9.90 -7.55 4.94
N ILE A 178 10.35 -8.80 4.81
CA ILE A 178 9.49 -9.96 4.63
C ILE A 178 8.46 -10.08 5.76
N TYR A 179 8.89 -9.92 7.02
CA TYR A 179 7.96 -9.98 8.14
C TYR A 179 7.03 -8.77 8.18
N ALA A 180 7.54 -7.57 7.93
CA ALA A 180 6.75 -6.33 7.99
C ALA A 180 5.70 -6.23 6.85
N SER A 181 5.93 -6.92 5.73
CA SER A 181 5.06 -6.91 4.54
C SER A 181 4.00 -8.03 4.53
N LEU A 182 3.95 -8.89 5.56
CA LEU A 182 2.94 -9.95 5.63
C LEU A 182 1.52 -9.36 5.68
N ASP A 183 0.65 -9.90 4.83
CA ASP A 183 -0.77 -9.53 4.82
C ASP A 183 -1.57 -10.15 5.97
N LEU A 184 -0.96 -11.09 6.71
CA LEU A 184 -1.53 -11.69 7.90
C LEU A 184 -0.44 -11.94 8.94
N HIS A 185 -0.70 -11.47 10.16
CA HIS A 185 0.16 -11.69 11.30
C HIS A 185 -0.50 -12.62 12.32
N THR A 186 0.24 -13.66 12.70
CA THR A 186 0.03 -14.47 13.90
C THR A 186 1.00 -14.03 15.01
N GLU A 187 0.75 -14.45 16.25
CA GLU A 187 1.68 -14.26 17.37
C GLU A 187 3.10 -14.74 17.04
N LYS A 188 3.21 -15.90 16.35
CA LYS A 188 4.49 -16.47 15.92
C LYS A 188 5.23 -15.55 14.95
N THR A 189 4.53 -15.05 13.93
CA THR A 189 5.13 -14.14 12.94
C THR A 189 5.45 -12.77 13.53
N LEU A 190 4.68 -12.28 14.50
CA LEU A 190 4.99 -11.04 15.23
C LEU A 190 6.25 -11.21 16.08
N ALA A 191 6.37 -12.33 16.81
CA ALA A 191 7.57 -12.63 17.59
C ALA A 191 8.80 -12.78 16.67
N ALA A 192 8.67 -13.49 15.55
CA ALA A 192 9.75 -13.65 14.58
C ALA A 192 10.14 -12.31 13.94
N GLY A 193 9.17 -11.46 13.61
CA GLY A 193 9.40 -10.12 13.10
C GLY A 193 10.12 -9.22 14.11
N LYS A 194 9.69 -9.20 15.38
CA LYS A 194 10.38 -8.47 16.46
C LYS A 194 11.82 -8.94 16.64
N ASN A 195 12.08 -10.24 16.50
CA ASN A 195 13.45 -10.78 16.50
C ASN A 195 14.24 -10.32 15.27
N ALA A 196 13.66 -10.34 14.08
CA ALA A 196 14.31 -9.83 12.86
C ALA A 196 14.65 -8.34 12.98
N LEU A 197 13.78 -7.53 13.58
CA LEU A 197 14.05 -6.13 13.89
C LEU A 197 15.24 -5.99 14.85
N LYS A 198 15.27 -6.79 15.92
CA LYS A 198 16.40 -6.80 16.88
C LYS A 198 17.70 -7.14 16.19
N ASP A 199 17.73 -8.18 15.36
CA ASP A 199 18.91 -8.60 14.62
C ASP A 199 19.38 -7.51 13.64
N PHE A 200 18.44 -6.89 12.92
CA PHE A 200 18.75 -5.80 12.00
C PHE A 200 19.36 -4.59 12.72
N ILE A 201 18.73 -4.12 13.80
CA ILE A 201 19.22 -2.97 14.57
C ILE A 201 20.60 -3.26 15.18
N ASN A 202 20.81 -4.46 15.73
CA ASN A 202 22.12 -4.84 16.28
C ASN A 202 23.22 -4.86 15.22
N LEU A 203 22.93 -5.37 14.02
CA LEU A 203 23.89 -5.35 12.90
C LEU A 203 24.19 -3.92 12.45
N MET A 204 23.18 -3.06 12.39
CA MET A 204 23.38 -1.66 12.02
C MET A 204 24.18 -0.87 13.05
N ILE A 205 24.03 -1.16 14.34
CA ILE A 205 24.89 -0.60 15.40
C ILE A 205 26.33 -1.06 15.21
N GLN A 206 26.55 -2.36 14.97
CA GLN A 206 27.88 -2.89 14.70
C GLN A 206 28.51 -2.25 13.46
N TYR A 207 27.72 -2.06 12.40
CA TYR A 207 28.16 -1.40 11.18
C TYR A 207 28.54 0.06 11.45
N ALA A 208 27.64 0.83 12.07
CA ALA A 208 27.87 2.25 12.36
C ALA A 208 29.11 2.47 13.24
N GLU A 209 29.34 1.60 14.23
CA GLU A 209 30.54 1.68 15.08
C GLU A 209 31.80 1.31 14.29
N ALA A 210 31.76 0.26 13.46
CA ALA A 210 32.90 -0.16 12.65
C ALA A 210 33.29 0.88 11.58
N THR A 211 32.35 1.69 11.10
CA THR A 211 32.59 2.68 10.04
C THR A 211 32.69 4.12 10.52
N LYS A 212 32.58 4.37 11.83
CA LYS A 212 32.49 5.72 12.41
C LYS A 212 33.64 6.66 12.02
N ASP A 213 34.85 6.11 11.91
CA ASP A 213 36.07 6.87 11.56
C ASP A 213 36.41 6.83 10.07
N VAL A 214 35.66 6.04 9.28
CA VAL A 214 35.95 5.76 7.87
C VAL A 214 34.94 6.45 6.95
N LEU A 215 33.67 6.48 7.36
CA LEU A 215 32.57 7.03 6.56
C LEU A 215 31.86 8.15 7.33
N PRO A 216 31.42 9.22 6.64
CA PRO A 216 30.87 10.41 7.28
C PRO A 216 29.44 10.24 7.84
N GLY A 217 28.80 9.09 7.67
CA GLY A 217 27.41 8.84 8.05
C GLY A 217 27.25 8.22 9.44
N ASP A 218 26.60 8.92 10.37
CA ASP A 218 26.38 8.45 11.76
C ASP A 218 25.16 7.53 11.96
N TRP A 219 24.38 7.29 10.89
CA TRP A 219 23.12 6.54 10.89
C TRP A 219 22.05 7.06 11.87
N GLN A 220 22.20 8.28 12.39
CA GLN A 220 21.28 8.91 13.35
C GLN A 220 20.16 9.68 12.63
N PHE A 221 19.29 8.98 11.90
CA PHE A 221 18.18 9.61 11.18
C PHE A 221 16.82 8.95 11.44
N ILE A 222 15.76 9.74 11.31
CA ILE A 222 14.38 9.33 11.69
C ILE A 222 13.93 8.06 10.96
N LYS A 223 14.27 7.89 9.68
CA LYS A 223 13.85 6.70 8.93
C LYS A 223 14.47 5.42 9.49
N MET A 224 15.74 5.47 9.92
CA MET A 224 16.41 4.36 10.58
C MET A 224 15.71 4.02 11.90
N HIS A 225 15.50 5.03 12.74
CA HIS A 225 14.79 4.87 14.02
C HIS A 225 13.36 4.34 13.84
N SER A 226 12.66 4.79 12.80
CA SER A 226 11.22 4.50 12.63
C SER A 226 10.90 3.02 12.53
N ASN A 227 11.85 2.17 12.10
CA ASN A 227 11.69 0.71 12.07
C ASN A 227 11.36 0.13 13.45
N ARG A 228 11.70 0.81 14.55
CA ARG A 228 11.35 0.37 15.91
C ARG A 228 9.86 0.28 16.17
N HIS A 229 9.08 1.13 15.51
CA HIS A 229 7.64 1.24 15.72
C HIS A 229 6.83 0.27 14.85
N VAL A 230 7.47 -0.43 13.91
CA VAL A 230 6.76 -1.24 12.88
C VAL A 230 5.84 -2.29 13.49
N PHE A 231 6.32 -3.11 14.43
CA PHE A 231 5.52 -4.20 14.99
C PHE A 231 4.52 -3.72 16.04
N ASP A 232 4.79 -2.60 16.69
CA ASP A 232 3.83 -1.97 17.60
C ASP A 232 2.68 -1.34 16.81
N ASP A 233 2.98 -0.68 15.69
CA ASP A 233 1.99 -0.21 14.73
C ASP A 233 1.18 -1.36 14.12
N ILE A 234 1.84 -2.46 13.74
CA ILE A 234 1.13 -3.63 13.20
C ILE A 234 0.17 -4.21 14.23
N THR A 235 0.60 -4.29 15.49
CA THR A 235 -0.24 -4.80 16.59
C THR A 235 -1.43 -3.88 16.86
N ALA A 236 -1.21 -2.56 16.84
CA ALA A 236 -2.25 -1.58 17.18
C ALA A 236 -3.21 -1.29 16.03
N LYS A 237 -2.75 -1.37 14.77
CA LYS A 237 -3.45 -0.79 13.60
C LYS A 237 -3.67 -1.77 12.45
N GLY A 238 -3.21 -3.01 12.59
CA GLY A 238 -3.32 -4.05 11.56
C GLY A 238 -2.13 -4.08 10.61
N VAL A 239 -2.25 -4.76 9.48
CA VAL A 239 -1.10 -5.00 8.59
C VAL A 239 -0.60 -3.73 7.89
N SER A 240 0.70 -3.70 7.56
CA SER A 240 1.38 -2.52 6.99
C SER A 240 0.74 -2.01 5.69
N ARG A 241 0.14 -2.90 4.90
CA ARG A 241 -0.65 -2.55 3.71
C ARG A 241 -1.76 -1.55 4.02
N GLY A 242 -2.39 -1.62 5.20
CA GLY A 242 -3.52 -0.79 5.58
C GLY A 242 -3.17 0.67 5.91
N PHE A 243 -1.91 0.95 6.25
CA PHE A 243 -1.44 2.30 6.60
C PHE A 243 -0.23 2.76 5.79
N SER A 244 0.17 2.00 4.76
CA SER A 244 1.20 2.42 3.81
C SER A 244 0.63 3.44 2.81
N THR A 245 1.48 4.38 2.40
CA THR A 245 1.11 5.40 1.41
C THR A 245 1.06 4.88 -0.03
N ASN A 246 1.51 3.65 -0.28
CA ASN A 246 1.52 3.01 -1.60
C ASN A 246 0.21 3.14 -2.38
N GLN A 247 -0.93 2.90 -1.73
CA GLN A 247 -2.22 2.95 -2.39
C GLN A 247 -2.57 4.37 -2.84
N ASN A 248 -2.35 5.35 -1.96
CA ASN A 248 -2.60 6.75 -2.24
C ASN A 248 -1.66 7.31 -3.30
N GLU A 249 -0.38 6.91 -3.28
CA GLU A 249 0.57 7.32 -4.32
C GLU A 249 0.22 6.75 -5.69
N LYS A 250 -0.16 5.47 -5.77
CA LYS A 250 -0.60 4.84 -7.02
C LYS A 250 -1.86 5.50 -7.59
N MET A 251 -2.74 6.03 -6.74
CA MET A 251 -3.94 6.76 -7.18
C MET A 251 -3.60 8.06 -7.93
N HIS A 252 -2.45 8.70 -7.65
CA HIS A 252 -2.09 9.96 -8.31
C HIS A 252 -1.91 9.82 -9.82
N GLY A 253 -1.44 8.66 -10.32
CA GLY A 253 -1.28 8.40 -11.76
C GLY A 253 -2.61 8.51 -12.51
N PRO A 254 -3.60 7.65 -12.21
CA PRO A 254 -4.92 7.72 -12.82
C PRO A 254 -5.63 9.07 -12.66
N LEU A 255 -5.43 9.77 -11.53
CA LEU A 255 -5.97 11.11 -11.34
C LEU A 255 -5.33 12.13 -12.31
N LYS A 256 -4.02 12.05 -12.51
CA LYS A 256 -3.30 12.90 -13.47
C LYS A 256 -3.74 12.61 -14.91
N ASP A 257 -3.93 11.34 -15.26
CA ASP A 257 -4.42 10.95 -16.59
C ASP A 257 -5.88 11.42 -16.80
N SER A 258 -6.73 11.29 -15.77
CA SER A 258 -8.10 11.81 -15.79
C SER A 258 -8.11 13.31 -16.00
N TYR A 259 -7.29 14.05 -15.24
CA TYR A 259 -7.11 15.49 -15.41
C TYR A 259 -6.70 15.86 -16.83
N GLN A 260 -5.64 15.22 -17.33
CA GLN A 260 -4.98 15.59 -18.59
C GLN A 260 -5.78 15.20 -19.83
N PHE A 261 -6.45 14.05 -19.81
CA PHE A 261 -7.09 13.48 -21.01
C PHE A 261 -8.62 13.52 -20.98
N ASN A 262 -9.23 13.73 -19.81
CA ASN A 262 -10.68 13.54 -19.64
C ASN A 262 -11.39 14.75 -18.99
N THR A 263 -10.68 15.86 -18.74
CA THR A 263 -11.31 17.10 -18.28
C THR A 263 -11.09 18.26 -19.24
N ASN A 264 -11.94 19.27 -19.15
CA ASN A 264 -11.78 20.53 -19.88
C ASN A 264 -10.93 21.57 -19.13
N PHE A 265 -10.18 21.15 -18.10
CA PHE A 265 -9.35 22.00 -17.23
C PHE A 265 -10.09 23.09 -16.44
N LYS A 266 -11.44 23.02 -16.37
CA LYS A 266 -12.31 23.91 -15.57
C LYS A 266 -13.21 23.06 -14.69
N ASP A 267 -13.57 23.52 -13.49
CA ASP A 267 -14.47 22.77 -12.57
C ASP A 267 -14.13 21.27 -12.45
N VAL A 268 -12.83 21.01 -12.37
CA VAL A 268 -12.19 19.71 -12.59
C VAL A 268 -12.64 18.66 -11.57
N ALA A 269 -12.86 19.07 -10.32
CA ALA A 269 -13.20 18.15 -9.24
C ALA A 269 -14.45 17.30 -9.55
N SER A 270 -15.53 17.94 -10.01
CA SER A 270 -16.77 17.24 -10.35
C SER A 270 -16.62 16.30 -11.57
N GLN A 271 -15.75 16.67 -12.52
CA GLN A 271 -15.47 15.84 -13.69
C GLN A 271 -14.65 14.61 -13.32
N ILE A 272 -13.57 14.78 -12.55
CA ILE A 272 -12.74 13.69 -12.05
C ILE A 272 -13.57 12.72 -11.20
N LEU A 273 -14.44 13.21 -10.31
CA LEU A 273 -15.31 12.34 -9.51
C LEU A 273 -16.27 11.51 -10.37
N LYS A 274 -16.83 12.09 -11.44
CA LYS A 274 -17.67 11.35 -12.40
C LYS A 274 -16.86 10.28 -13.15
N ILE A 275 -15.65 10.61 -13.58
CA ILE A 275 -14.75 9.68 -14.26
C ILE A 275 -14.41 8.52 -13.32
N ASP A 276 -13.96 8.81 -12.11
CA ASP A 276 -13.61 7.80 -11.11
C ASP A 276 -14.79 6.88 -10.80
N HIS A 277 -15.99 7.44 -10.65
CA HIS A 277 -17.23 6.68 -10.47
C HIS A 277 -17.50 5.73 -11.66
N HIS A 278 -17.38 6.21 -12.90
CA HIS A 278 -17.56 5.36 -14.09
C HIS A 278 -16.51 4.26 -14.17
N LEU A 279 -15.25 4.57 -13.84
CA LEU A 279 -14.16 3.59 -13.82
C LEU A 279 -14.37 2.52 -12.76
N PHE A 280 -14.83 2.91 -11.57
CA PHE A 280 -15.18 1.98 -10.51
C PHE A 280 -16.29 1.03 -10.93
N ILE A 281 -17.39 1.55 -11.51
CA ILE A 281 -18.49 0.72 -12.03
C ILE A 281 -17.99 -0.26 -13.09
N ALA A 282 -17.18 0.22 -14.04
CA ALA A 282 -16.66 -0.63 -15.12
C ALA A 282 -15.76 -1.75 -14.57
N LYS A 283 -14.85 -1.44 -13.63
CA LYS A 283 -14.00 -2.43 -12.95
C LYS A 283 -14.83 -3.44 -12.16
N TYR A 284 -15.86 -2.99 -11.45
CA TYR A 284 -16.75 -3.85 -10.68
C TYR A 284 -17.51 -4.82 -11.59
N ILE A 285 -18.13 -4.33 -12.68
CA ILE A 285 -18.78 -5.19 -13.67
C ILE A 285 -17.80 -6.21 -14.24
N ARG A 286 -16.57 -5.79 -14.58
CA ARG A 286 -15.54 -6.67 -15.11
C ARG A 286 -15.13 -7.76 -14.10
N ASN A 287 -14.98 -7.40 -12.83
CA ASN A 287 -14.62 -8.36 -11.78
C ASN A 287 -15.69 -9.45 -11.62
N ASN A 288 -16.98 -9.06 -11.64
CA ASN A 288 -18.07 -10.02 -11.59
C ASN A 288 -18.09 -10.94 -12.83
N ILE A 289 -17.82 -10.40 -14.03
CA ILE A 289 -17.71 -11.22 -15.25
C ILE A 289 -16.55 -12.22 -15.13
N ASN A 290 -15.40 -11.79 -14.63
CA ASN A 290 -14.24 -12.67 -14.47
C ASN A 290 -14.50 -13.79 -13.46
N GLN A 291 -15.07 -13.45 -12.29
CA GLN A 291 -15.45 -14.43 -11.28
C GLN A 291 -16.42 -15.47 -11.84
N LEU A 292 -17.43 -15.04 -12.61
CA LEU A 292 -18.37 -15.96 -13.25
C LEU A 292 -17.71 -16.85 -14.30
N HIS A 293 -16.73 -16.35 -15.06
CA HIS A 293 -15.98 -17.18 -15.99
C HIS A 293 -15.16 -18.26 -15.26
N GLU A 294 -14.49 -17.89 -14.16
CA GLU A 294 -13.74 -18.84 -13.31
C GLU A 294 -14.66 -19.91 -12.69
N GLU A 295 -15.86 -19.51 -12.26
CA GLU A 295 -16.90 -20.42 -11.73
C GLU A 295 -17.51 -21.32 -12.82
N THR A 296 -17.57 -20.86 -14.08
CA THR A 296 -18.11 -21.66 -15.19
C THR A 296 -17.09 -22.69 -15.70
N GLU A 297 -15.79 -22.42 -15.53
CA GLU A 297 -14.69 -23.35 -15.89
C GLU A 297 -14.39 -24.39 -14.79
N SER A 298 -14.81 -24.15 -13.55
CA SER A 298 -14.66 -25.08 -12.43
C SER A 298 -15.99 -25.78 -12.12
N THR A 299 -16.17 -27.01 -12.60
CA THR A 299 -17.35 -27.83 -12.26
C THR A 299 -17.30 -28.27 -10.79
N THR A 300 -17.71 -27.43 -9.83
CA THR A 300 -18.42 -27.83 -8.60
C THR A 300 -18.71 -26.65 -7.65
N ASP A 301 -19.94 -26.72 -7.12
CA ASP A 301 -20.45 -26.21 -5.83
C ASP A 301 -20.83 -24.73 -5.71
N HIS A 302 -22.15 -24.53 -5.57
CA HIS A 302 -22.82 -23.24 -5.38
C HIS A 302 -22.49 -22.67 -4.00
N ARG A 303 -21.61 -21.67 -3.94
CA ARG A 303 -21.47 -20.84 -2.74
C ARG A 303 -22.31 -19.58 -2.87
N GLU A 304 -23.00 -19.27 -1.77
CA GLU A 304 -23.86 -18.10 -1.68
C GLU A 304 -23.07 -16.80 -1.85
N PRO A 305 -23.68 -15.79 -2.46
CA PRO A 305 -22.90 -14.69 -2.98
C PRO A 305 -22.97 -13.53 -2.00
N ILE A 306 -21.84 -13.28 -1.37
CA ILE A 306 -21.71 -12.27 -0.33
C ILE A 306 -21.87 -10.90 -0.97
N ILE A 307 -22.95 -10.22 -0.62
CA ILE A 307 -23.18 -8.86 -1.06
C ILE A 307 -23.04 -7.96 0.16
N LYS A 308 -21.91 -7.25 0.18
CA LYS A 308 -21.68 -6.11 1.04
C LYS A 308 -21.88 -4.86 0.21
N ILE A 309 -22.76 -3.99 0.69
CA ILE A 309 -22.81 -2.56 0.38
C ILE A 309 -21.38 -2.03 0.27
N ILE A 310 -21.00 -1.45 -0.88
CA ILE A 310 -19.66 -0.86 -1.05
C ILE A 310 -19.75 0.65 -0.75
N GLY A 311 -19.63 1.00 0.53
CA GLY A 311 -19.50 2.38 1.00
C GLY A 311 -20.70 3.28 0.64
N ASN A 312 -20.43 4.47 0.10
CA ASN A 312 -21.40 5.55 -0.14
C ASN A 312 -22.02 5.56 -1.56
N ILE A 313 -21.78 4.52 -2.36
CA ILE A 313 -22.23 4.47 -3.76
C ILE A 313 -23.48 3.60 -3.85
N TYR A 314 -24.63 4.22 -4.13
CA TYR A 314 -25.89 3.53 -4.36
C TYR A 314 -25.93 2.95 -5.78
N LEU A 315 -25.62 1.66 -5.91
CA LEU A 315 -26.10 0.87 -7.05
C LEU A 315 -27.63 0.82 -6.94
N GLY A 316 -28.35 1.13 -8.01
CA GLY A 316 -29.82 1.28 -8.02
C GLY A 316 -30.59 0.09 -7.45
N SER A 317 -31.90 0.27 -7.25
CA SER A 317 -32.77 -0.76 -6.69
C SER A 317 -32.79 -2.05 -7.54
N LYS A 318 -32.92 -3.19 -6.85
CA LYS A 318 -32.93 -4.50 -7.48
C LYS A 318 -34.10 -4.63 -8.47
N GLN A 319 -33.80 -5.03 -9.72
CA GLN A 319 -34.80 -5.28 -10.77
C GLN A 319 -35.00 -6.79 -11.00
N LYS A 320 -36.13 -7.14 -11.65
CA LYS A 320 -36.47 -8.52 -12.02
C LYS A 320 -35.49 -9.03 -13.07
N GLU A 321 -35.04 -10.28 -12.94
CA GLU A 321 -34.15 -10.92 -13.91
C GLU A 321 -34.75 -10.90 -15.31
N CYS A 322 -33.96 -10.43 -16.27
CA CYS A 322 -34.30 -10.42 -17.68
C CYS A 322 -33.02 -10.51 -18.52
N SER A 323 -33.12 -11.11 -19.71
CA SER A 323 -32.00 -11.09 -20.65
C SER A 323 -31.70 -9.65 -21.10
N LEU A 324 -30.48 -9.39 -21.56
CA LEU A 324 -30.16 -8.09 -22.15
C LEU A 324 -31.09 -7.75 -23.33
N ASP A 325 -31.53 -8.77 -24.06
CA ASP A 325 -32.50 -8.62 -25.15
C ASP A 325 -33.88 -8.20 -24.62
N MET A 326 -34.37 -8.84 -23.55
CA MET A 326 -35.63 -8.46 -22.89
C MET A 326 -35.55 -7.08 -22.23
N LEU A 327 -34.39 -6.70 -21.69
CA LEU A 327 -34.16 -5.38 -21.12
C LEU A 327 -34.19 -4.29 -22.20
N GLU A 328 -33.50 -4.52 -23.33
CA GLU A 328 -33.60 -3.66 -24.50
C GLU A 328 -35.03 -3.54 -24.98
N LEU A 329 -35.72 -4.66 -25.20
CA LEU A 329 -37.11 -4.66 -25.69
C LEU A 329 -38.07 -3.95 -24.73
N SER A 330 -37.90 -4.13 -23.41
CA SER A 330 -38.80 -3.55 -22.40
C SER A 330 -38.57 -2.07 -22.13
N LYS A 331 -37.36 -1.55 -22.35
CA LYS A 331 -36.99 -0.15 -22.01
C LYS A 331 -36.75 0.74 -23.22
N LYS A 332 -36.53 0.19 -24.41
CA LYS A 332 -36.26 0.94 -25.65
C LYS A 332 -37.36 1.94 -26.02
N SER A 333 -38.62 1.64 -25.68
CA SER A 333 -39.76 2.54 -25.92
C SER A 333 -39.83 3.71 -24.94
N SER A 334 -39.33 3.53 -23.71
CA SER A 334 -39.37 4.54 -22.64
C SER A 334 -38.07 5.36 -22.52
N ASP A 335 -36.93 4.79 -22.95
CA ASP A 335 -35.61 5.39 -22.75
C ASP A 335 -34.68 5.06 -23.93
N GLN A 336 -34.23 6.11 -24.63
CA GLN A 336 -33.32 5.99 -25.77
C GLN A 336 -31.94 5.41 -25.41
N GLY A 337 -31.54 5.49 -24.14
CA GLY A 337 -30.32 4.88 -23.61
C GLY A 337 -30.30 3.36 -23.82
N TYR A 338 -31.46 2.72 -23.83
CA TYR A 338 -31.60 1.28 -24.00
C TYR A 338 -31.65 0.81 -25.46
N ILE A 339 -31.69 1.73 -26.44
CA ILE A 339 -31.53 1.34 -27.86
C ILE A 339 -30.12 0.76 -28.05
N GLN A 340 -30.03 -0.51 -28.47
CA GLN A 340 -28.76 -1.23 -28.65
C GLN A 340 -27.90 -1.26 -27.36
N PHE A 341 -28.55 -1.30 -26.20
CA PHE A 341 -27.91 -1.24 -24.89
C PHE A 341 -26.72 -2.19 -24.75
N ARG A 342 -26.88 -3.46 -25.14
CA ARG A 342 -25.85 -4.50 -25.12
C ARG A 342 -24.64 -4.12 -25.97
N ILE A 343 -24.86 -3.54 -27.15
CA ILE A 343 -23.77 -3.11 -28.04
C ILE A 343 -23.04 -1.92 -27.41
N LYS A 344 -23.79 -0.95 -26.88
CA LYS A 344 -23.24 0.22 -26.18
C LYS A 344 -22.48 -0.18 -24.91
N LEU A 345 -22.99 -1.15 -24.15
CA LEU A 345 -22.36 -1.70 -22.95
C LEU A 345 -21.10 -2.48 -23.30
N ALA A 346 -21.14 -3.33 -24.32
CA ALA A 346 -19.95 -4.03 -24.81
C ALA A 346 -18.89 -3.03 -25.30
N LYS A 347 -19.30 -1.97 -26.01
CA LYS A 347 -18.43 -0.88 -26.44
C LYS A 347 -17.84 -0.15 -25.23
N PHE A 348 -18.66 0.21 -24.25
CA PHE A 348 -18.22 0.86 -23.02
C PHE A 348 -17.18 0.00 -22.28
N LEU A 349 -17.47 -1.28 -22.06
CA LEU A 349 -16.55 -2.20 -21.39
C LEU A 349 -15.26 -2.41 -22.19
N ASN A 350 -15.31 -2.50 -23.53
CA ASN A 350 -14.13 -2.80 -24.35
C ASN A 350 -13.33 -1.58 -24.80
N GLU A 351 -13.89 -0.38 -24.77
CA GLU A 351 -13.17 0.84 -25.16
C GLU A 351 -12.67 1.63 -23.95
N TYR A 352 -13.44 1.67 -22.85
CA TYR A 352 -13.05 2.43 -21.66
C TYR A 352 -12.18 1.65 -20.68
N LEU A 353 -12.27 0.31 -20.61
CA LEU A 353 -11.44 -0.49 -19.68
C LEU A 353 -9.99 -0.70 -20.14
N PRO A 354 -9.68 -0.96 -21.43
CA PRO A 354 -8.30 -1.19 -21.87
C PRO A 354 -7.39 0.04 -21.74
N ALA A 355 -7.97 1.24 -21.67
CA ALA A 355 -7.22 2.47 -21.41
C ALA A 355 -6.55 2.48 -20.01
N ILE A 356 -6.93 1.57 -19.10
CA ILE A 356 -6.48 1.58 -17.69
C ILE A 356 -5.97 0.21 -17.21
N SER A 357 -6.19 -0.87 -17.97
CA SER A 357 -5.72 -2.22 -17.63
C SER A 357 -5.25 -2.96 -18.87
N THR A 358 -3.94 -3.14 -18.99
CA THR A 358 -3.30 -3.93 -20.05
C THR A 358 -3.46 -5.43 -19.73
N GLY A 359 -3.89 -6.22 -20.72
CA GLY A 359 -3.77 -7.69 -20.68
C GLY A 359 -5.08 -8.50 -20.59
N HIS A 360 -6.25 -7.87 -20.57
CA HIS A 360 -7.52 -8.61 -20.49
C HIS A 360 -8.18 -8.82 -21.87
N PRO A 361 -8.71 -10.03 -22.17
CA PRO A 361 -9.34 -10.32 -23.46
C PRO A 361 -10.69 -9.58 -23.60
N PRO A 362 -11.08 -9.19 -24.83
CA PRO A 362 -12.29 -8.42 -25.09
C PRO A 362 -13.57 -9.18 -24.67
N VAL A 363 -14.50 -8.46 -24.06
CA VAL A 363 -15.79 -8.96 -23.57
C VAL A 363 -16.76 -9.13 -24.73
N LYS A 364 -17.29 -10.34 -24.93
CA LYS A 364 -18.36 -10.62 -25.91
C LYS A 364 -19.68 -10.90 -25.18
N LEU A 365 -20.62 -9.96 -25.25
CA LEU A 365 -21.96 -10.12 -24.68
C LEU A 365 -22.90 -10.83 -25.68
N LYS A 366 -23.34 -12.06 -25.38
CA LYS A 366 -24.30 -12.82 -26.21
C LYS A 366 -25.73 -12.29 -26.03
N LYS A 367 -26.60 -12.49 -27.03
CA LYS A 367 -28.02 -12.07 -26.99
C LYS A 367 -28.80 -12.84 -25.92
N ASP A 368 -28.58 -14.14 -25.90
CA ASP A 368 -29.27 -15.08 -25.01
C ASP A 368 -28.51 -15.28 -23.69
N ALA A 369 -27.48 -14.47 -23.45
CA ALA A 369 -26.86 -14.42 -22.14
C ALA A 369 -27.92 -13.89 -21.16
N LEU A 370 -28.48 -14.79 -20.37
CA LEU A 370 -28.96 -14.47 -19.04
C LEU A 370 -27.77 -13.85 -18.33
N HIS A 371 -27.73 -12.53 -18.23
CA HIS A 371 -26.88 -11.94 -17.21
C HIS A 371 -27.67 -12.00 -15.91
N TRP A 372 -27.28 -12.99 -15.12
CA TRP A 372 -27.25 -13.01 -13.67
C TRP A 372 -26.97 -11.58 -13.17
N PHE A 373 -28.03 -10.87 -12.82
CA PHE A 373 -27.94 -9.54 -12.25
C PHE A 373 -27.56 -9.68 -10.78
N PHE A 374 -26.26 -9.87 -10.55
CA PHE A 374 -25.61 -9.95 -9.26
C PHE A 374 -26.06 -11.13 -8.38
N PRO A 375 -25.11 -11.81 -7.75
CA PRO A 375 -25.46 -12.99 -6.98
C PRO A 375 -26.07 -12.63 -5.57
N TRP A 376 -26.57 -11.40 -5.32
CA TRP A 376 -27.26 -11.05 -4.03
C TRP A 376 -28.64 -11.68 -3.74
N MET A 377 -29.23 -12.53 -4.58
CA MET A 377 -30.30 -13.39 -4.03
C MET A 377 -30.37 -14.73 -4.74
N GLN A 378 -29.67 -15.71 -4.18
CA GLN A 378 -30.32 -16.98 -3.93
C GLN A 378 -30.72 -17.02 -2.46
N GLN A 379 -32.01 -17.01 -2.22
CA GLN A 379 -32.68 -17.95 -1.31
C GLN A 379 -34.17 -17.71 -1.45
N LEU A 380 -34.88 -18.71 -1.97
CA LEU A 380 -36.09 -19.30 -1.38
C LEU A 380 -36.76 -20.20 -2.42
N GLU A 381 -36.36 -21.46 -2.48
CA GLU A 381 -37.34 -22.54 -2.60
C GLU A 381 -37.45 -23.18 -1.21
N LEU A 382 -38.52 -22.85 -0.49
CA LEU A 382 -38.94 -23.62 0.66
C LEU A 382 -40.26 -24.32 0.32
N SER A 383 -40.23 -25.63 0.56
CA SER A 383 -41.33 -26.56 0.30
C SER A 383 -42.56 -26.29 1.19
N PRO A 384 -43.75 -26.85 0.85
CA PRO A 384 -45.04 -26.50 1.45
C PRO A 384 -45.28 -26.93 2.91
N LYS A 385 -44.24 -27.10 3.74
CA LYS A 385 -44.36 -27.52 5.14
C LYS A 385 -43.63 -26.57 6.07
N LYS A 386 -44.29 -25.49 6.47
CA LYS A 386 -44.20 -24.82 7.80
C LYS A 386 -44.99 -23.50 7.78
N ARG A 387 -46.32 -23.59 7.75
CA ARG A 387 -47.18 -22.58 8.40
C ARG A 387 -47.49 -23.09 9.80
N LYS A 388 -46.88 -22.48 10.81
CA LYS A 388 -47.44 -22.26 12.15
C LYS A 388 -46.36 -21.68 13.06
N ILE A 389 -46.78 -20.70 13.86
CA ILE A 389 -46.25 -20.20 15.15
C ILE A 389 -45.88 -18.70 15.11
N LEU A 390 -46.81 -17.91 15.69
CA LEU A 390 -46.70 -16.65 16.45
C LEU A 390 -46.27 -15.39 15.66
N ALA A 391 -47.06 -14.30 15.49
CA ALA A 391 -48.07 -13.62 16.32
C ALA A 391 -47.56 -13.00 17.64
N SER A 392 -46.91 -11.83 17.52
CA SER A 392 -46.94 -10.64 18.42
C SER A 392 -45.75 -9.76 17.96
N SER A 393 -45.84 -8.47 17.69
CA SER A 393 -46.55 -7.42 18.41
C SER A 393 -46.86 -6.26 17.45
N ALA A 394 -48.10 -5.74 17.50
CA ALA A 394 -48.40 -4.33 17.23
C ALA A 394 -47.61 -3.48 18.26
N SER A 395 -47.26 -2.22 18.09
CA SER A 395 -47.95 -1.04 17.52
C SER A 395 -46.97 0.15 17.67
N VAL A 396 -47.39 1.35 17.21
CA VAL A 396 -46.81 2.69 17.52
C VAL A 396 -45.73 3.12 16.50
N LEU A 397 -45.86 4.14 15.63
CA LEU A 397 -46.71 5.33 15.57
C LEU A 397 -46.75 5.84 14.11
N ASN A 398 -47.94 6.22 13.64
CA ASN A 398 -48.14 7.23 12.59
C ASN A 398 -47.53 8.56 13.04
N LEU A 399 -46.98 9.36 12.11
CA LEU A 399 -47.33 10.77 11.92
C LEU A 399 -46.53 11.39 10.76
N LYS A 400 -47.32 11.84 9.77
CA LYS A 400 -47.15 12.96 8.81
C LYS A 400 -45.88 13.10 7.99
#